data_AF-A0A7X7YF55-F1
#
_entry.id   AF-A0A7X7YF55-F1
#
_cell.length_a   1.000
_cell.length_b   1.000
_cell.length_c   1.000
_cell.angle_alpha   90.00
_cell.angle_beta   90.00
_cell.angle_gamma   90.00
#
_symmetry.space_group_name_H-M   'P 1'
#
loop_
_entity.id
_entity.type
_entity.pdbx_description
1 polymer ?
#
loop_
_entity_poly.entity_id
_entity_poly.type
_entity_poly.pdbx_seq_one_letter_code
_entity_poly.pdbx_strand_id
1 'polypeptide(L)'
;MLRPLWLAVAPLLPACPLRTLTTIPCPTCGSTRAGLALLHADLLGAVRINPLAALAGIAFVLGGVAAPAWVSLGGPLPDLPTRWPPWVRLGVLGAILLNWTWLMVALR
;
A
#
# COMPACT_ATOMS: atom_id res chain seq x y z
N MET A 1 11.87 -11.19 22.14
CA MET A 1 11.19 -10.59 20.97
C MET A 1 10.93 -9.13 21.27
N LEU A 2 11.83 -8.24 20.84
CA LEU A 2 11.67 -6.80 21.02
C LEU A 2 10.46 -6.35 20.21
N ARG A 3 9.30 -6.13 20.84
CA ARG A 3 8.24 -5.33 20.19
C ARG A 3 8.88 -3.96 20.01
N PRO A 4 9.17 -3.54 18.78
CA PRO A 4 9.82 -2.27 18.60
C PRO A 4 8.95 -1.16 19.17
N LEU A 5 9.59 -0.15 19.76
CA LEU A 5 8.94 0.86 20.61
C LEU A 5 7.79 1.60 19.88
N TRP A 6 7.84 1.67 18.55
CA TRP A 6 6.75 2.22 17.72
C TRP A 6 5.46 1.39 17.72
N LEU A 7 5.49 0.07 17.95
CA LEU A 7 4.29 -0.76 18.10
C LEU A 7 3.61 -0.58 19.46
N ALA A 8 4.30 -0.01 20.45
CA ALA A 8 3.69 0.31 21.74
C ALA A 8 2.71 1.50 21.64
N VAL A 9 2.88 2.36 20.63
CA VAL A 9 2.02 3.51 20.38
C VAL A 9 0.77 3.12 19.59
N ALA A 10 0.78 1.99 18.87
CA ALA A 10 -0.36 1.50 18.07
C ALA A 10 -1.73 1.50 18.80
N PRO A 11 -1.86 1.01 20.06
CA PRO A 11 -3.13 1.07 20.79
C PRO A 11 -3.55 2.48 21.25
N LEU A 12 -2.65 3.46 21.22
CA LEU A 12 -2.93 4.87 21.53
C LEU A 12 -3.40 5.65 20.30
N LEU A 13 -3.26 5.10 19.09
CA LEU A 13 -3.79 5.71 17.89
C LEU A 13 -5.32 5.58 17.87
N PRO A 14 -6.07 6.69 17.71
CA PRO A 14 -7.51 6.64 17.64
C PRO A 14 -7.95 5.79 16.45
N ALA A 15 -9.04 5.03 16.64
CA ALA A 15 -9.68 4.32 15.54
C ALA A 15 -10.03 5.31 14.41
N CYS A 16 -9.94 4.86 13.16
CA CYS A 16 -10.18 5.72 12.00
C CYS A 16 -11.57 6.38 12.10
N PRO A 17 -11.67 7.72 12.24
CA PRO A 17 -12.93 8.41 12.50
C PRO A 17 -13.94 8.20 11.37
N LEU A 18 -13.45 7.99 10.14
CA LEU A 18 -14.29 7.70 8.99
C LEU A 18 -15.00 6.34 9.16
N ARG A 19 -14.26 5.28 9.52
CA ARG A 19 -14.85 3.95 9.71
C ARG A 19 -15.79 3.91 10.92
N THR A 20 -15.46 4.65 11.99
CA THR A 20 -16.31 4.67 13.20
C THR A 20 -17.59 5.49 13.01
N LEU A 21 -17.55 6.58 12.24
CA LEU A 21 -18.71 7.44 12.02
C LEU A 21 -19.59 7.01 10.85
N THR A 22 -19.02 6.52 9.75
CA THR A 22 -19.78 6.20 8.53
C THR A 22 -19.88 4.71 8.24
N THR A 23 -19.22 3.84 9.02
CA THR A 23 -19.10 2.39 8.77
C THR A 23 -18.45 2.00 7.43
N ILE A 24 -18.07 2.98 6.60
CA ILE A 24 -17.51 2.77 5.27
C ILE A 24 -15.97 2.72 5.37
N PRO A 25 -15.31 1.63 4.92
CA PRO A 25 -13.86 1.60 4.81
C PRO A 25 -13.36 2.60 3.75
N CYS A 26 -12.31 3.37 4.04
CA CYS A 26 -11.60 4.16 3.04
C CYS A 26 -10.69 3.26 2.17
N PRO A 27 -10.22 3.70 0.99
CA PRO A 27 -9.35 2.90 0.12
C PRO A 27 -8.01 2.49 0.77
N THR A 28 -7.60 3.18 1.84
CA THR A 28 -6.38 2.88 2.60
C THR A 28 -6.63 2.04 3.86
N CYS A 29 -7.88 1.63 4.14
CA CYS A 29 -8.18 0.78 5.29
C CYS A 29 -7.40 -0.53 5.21
N GLY A 30 -6.73 -0.91 6.30
CA GLY A 30 -5.96 -2.15 6.38
C GLY A 30 -4.54 -2.09 5.81
N SER A 31 -4.07 -0.95 5.29
CA SER A 31 -2.72 -0.80 4.73
C SER A 31 -1.61 -1.20 5.71
N THR A 32 -1.69 -0.80 6.98
CA THR A 32 -0.71 -1.17 8.02
C THR A 32 -0.68 -2.68 8.25
N ARG A 33 -1.85 -3.34 8.26
CA ARG A 33 -1.92 -4.80 8.42
C ARG A 33 -1.40 -5.54 7.20
N ALA A 34 -1.69 -5.03 6.00
CA ALA A 34 -1.12 -5.58 4.76
C ALA A 34 0.41 -5.45 4.76
N GLY A 35 0.95 -4.30 5.20
CA GLY A 35 2.40 -4.11 5.37
C GLY A 35 3.00 -5.07 6.40
N LEU A 36 2.35 -5.29 7.55
CA LEU A 36 2.80 -6.28 8.53
C LEU A 36 2.77 -7.71 7.97
N ALA A 37 1.78 -8.06 7.14
CA ALA A 37 1.73 -9.37 6.47
C ALA A 37 2.89 -9.52 5.47
N LEU A 38 3.19 -8.49 4.68
CA LEU A 38 4.35 -8.48 3.79
C LEU A 38 5.67 -8.67 4.55
N LEU A 39 5.83 -8.03 5.71
CA LEU A 39 7.02 -8.17 6.56
C LEU A 39 7.19 -9.58 7.12
N HIS A 40 6.09 -10.32 7.32
CA HIS A 40 6.11 -11.74 7.68
C HIS A 40 6.18 -12.67 6.45
N ALA A 41 6.46 -12.14 5.26
CA ALA A 41 6.46 -12.87 3.99
C ALA A 41 5.10 -13.53 3.62
N ASP A 42 4.00 -13.08 4.22
CA ASP A 42 2.65 -13.51 3.88
C ASP A 42 2.05 -12.63 2.78
N LEU A 43 2.45 -12.92 1.53
CA LEU A 43 2.00 -12.20 0.35
C LEU A 43 0.48 -12.35 0.13
N LEU A 44 -0.03 -13.57 0.32
CA LEU A 44 -1.44 -13.87 0.07
C LEU A 44 -2.34 -13.23 1.14
N GLY A 45 -1.90 -13.21 2.41
CA GLY A 45 -2.53 -12.46 3.48
C GLY A 45 -2.53 -10.95 3.21
N ALA A 46 -1.40 -10.39 2.76
CA ALA A 46 -1.32 -8.98 2.44
C ALA A 46 -2.32 -8.54 1.35
N VAL A 47 -2.40 -9.31 0.25
CA VAL A 47 -3.33 -9.04 -0.85
C VAL A 47 -4.79 -9.17 -0.41
N ARG A 48 -5.11 -10.16 0.43
CA ARG A 48 -6.46 -10.31 0.99
C ARG A 48 -6.87 -9.12 1.86
N ILE A 49 -5.94 -8.57 2.64
CA ILE A 49 -6.19 -7.45 3.54
C ILE A 49 -6.39 -6.14 2.77
N ASN A 50 -5.46 -5.79 1.87
CA ASN A 50 -5.54 -4.59 1.04
C ASN A 50 -4.66 -4.79 -0.20
N PRO A 51 -5.24 -5.11 -1.37
CA PRO A 51 -4.47 -5.45 -2.56
C PRO A 51 -3.62 -4.28 -3.07
N LEU A 52 -4.14 -3.05 -3.01
CA LEU A 52 -3.39 -1.87 -3.46
C LEU A 52 -2.16 -1.60 -2.57
N ALA A 53 -2.31 -1.70 -1.25
CA ALA A 53 -1.21 -1.55 -0.31
C ALA A 53 -0.18 -2.69 -0.46
N ALA A 54 -0.64 -3.92 -0.69
CA ALA A 54 0.25 -5.06 -0.92
C ALA A 54 1.11 -4.85 -2.19
N LEU A 55 0.47 -4.50 -3.31
CA LEU A 55 1.16 -4.24 -4.57
C LEU A 55 2.11 -3.05 -4.46
N ALA A 56 1.69 -1.96 -3.81
CA ALA A 56 2.56 -0.80 -3.58
C ALA A 56 3.77 -1.15 -2.71
N GLY A 57 3.59 -1.94 -1.65
CA GLY A 57 4.68 -2.40 -0.79
C GLY A 57 5.67 -3.29 -1.53
N ILE A 58 5.19 -4.23 -2.35
CA ILE A 58 6.04 -5.08 -3.19
C ILE A 58 6.82 -4.24 -4.21
N ALA A 59 6.13 -3.34 -4.92
CA ALA A 59 6.77 -2.46 -5.89
C ALA A 59 7.82 -1.56 -5.24
N PHE A 60 7.57 -1.08 -4.02
CA PHE A 60 8.53 -0.28 -3.26
C PHE A 60 9.79 -1.08 -2.91
N VAL A 61 9.65 -2.31 -2.41
CA VAL A 61 10.80 -3.17 -2.06
C VAL A 61 11.59 -3.53 -3.31
N LEU A 62 10.92 -3.98 -4.38
CA LEU A 62 11.56 -4.34 -5.64
C LEU A 62 12.24 -3.14 -6.28
N GLY A 63 11.56 -1.99 -6.33
CA GLY A 63 12.11 -0.76 -6.86
C GLY A 63 13.30 -0.25 -6.04
N GLY A 64 13.25 -0.38 -4.72
CA GLY A 64 14.35 -0.01 -3.82
C GLY A 64 15.62 -0.84 -4.03
N VAL A 65 15.52 -2.08 -4.52
CA VAL A 65 16.67 -2.92 -4.88
C VAL A 65 17.07 -2.72 -6.34
N ALA A 66 16.10 -2.65 -7.26
CA ALA A 66 16.35 -2.54 -8.69
C ALA A 66 16.93 -1.18 -9.08
N ALA A 67 16.48 -0.09 -8.47
CA ALA A 67 16.95 1.26 -8.77
C ALA A 67 18.46 1.47 -8.49
N PRO A 68 19.01 1.13 -7.31
CA PRO A 68 20.44 1.27 -7.08
C PRO A 68 21.26 0.30 -7.94
N ALA A 69 20.76 -0.92 -8.17
CA ALA A 69 21.42 -1.86 -9.09
C ALA A 69 21.51 -1.27 -10.52
N TRP A 70 20.42 -0.71 -11.03
CA TRP A 70 20.36 -0.04 -12.33
C TRP A 70 21.36 1.12 -12.43
N VAL A 71 21.39 1.99 -11.42
CA VAL A 71 22.33 3.12 -11.37
C VAL A 71 23.78 2.63 -11.28
N SER A 72 24.06 1.57 -10.52
CA SER A 72 25.41 0.99 -10.39
C SER A 72 25.92 0.36 -11.69
N LEU A 73 25.02 -0.08 -12.57
CA LEU A 73 25.34 -0.59 -13.91
C LEU A 73 25.46 0.53 -14.96
N GLY A 74 25.42 1.80 -14.55
CA GLY A 74 25.51 2.96 -15.45
C GLY A 74 24.18 3.36 -16.09
N GLY A 75 23.05 2.86 -15.59
CA GLY A 75 21.73 3.21 -16.07
C GLY A 75 21.37 4.67 -15.75
N PRO A 76 20.69 5.40 -16.66
CA PRO A 76 20.24 6.76 -16.40
C PRO A 76 19.14 6.78 -15.34
N LEU A 77 19.05 7.90 -14.61
CA LEU A 77 17.93 8.17 -13.71
C LEU A 77 16.65 8.33 -14.54
N PRO A 78 15.57 7.58 -14.23
CA PRO A 78 14.31 7.74 -14.93
C PRO A 78 13.73 9.14 -14.69
N ASP A 79 13.47 9.87 -15.77
CA ASP A 79 12.75 11.15 -15.68
C ASP A 79 11.27 10.88 -15.37
N LEU A 80 10.80 11.44 -14.26
CA LEU A 80 9.38 11.38 -13.92
C LEU A 80 8.62 12.36 -14.81
N PRO A 81 7.64 11.91 -15.62
CA PRO A 81 6.90 12.80 -16.49
C PRO A 81 6.11 13.80 -15.63
N THR A 82 6.33 15.10 -15.86
CA THR A 82 5.64 16.19 -15.14
C THR A 82 4.12 16.16 -15.35
N ARG A 83 3.67 15.58 -16.46
CA ARG A 83 2.26 15.36 -16.78
C ARG A 83 2.01 13.91 -17.12
N TRP A 84 1.20 13.26 -16.30
CA TRP A 84 0.70 11.93 -16.62
C TRP A 84 -0.36 12.03 -17.71
N PRO A 85 -0.27 11.19 -18.76
CA PRO A 85 -1.28 11.14 -19.79
C PRO A 85 -2.63 10.69 -19.18
N PRO A 86 -3.76 11.04 -19.80
CA PRO A 86 -5.08 10.81 -19.22
C PRO A 86 -5.35 9.33 -18.95
N TRP A 87 -4.82 8.42 -19.77
CA TRP A 87 -4.98 6.97 -19.56
C TRP A 87 -4.29 6.47 -18.29
N VAL A 88 -3.12 7.01 -17.91
CA VAL A 88 -2.46 6.66 -16.63
C VAL A 88 -3.32 7.14 -15.46
N ARG A 89 -3.83 8.38 -15.53
CA ARG A 89 -4.69 8.93 -14.49
C ARG A 89 -5.96 8.11 -14.31
N LEU A 90 -6.61 7.74 -15.42
CA LEU A 90 -7.79 6.87 -15.41
C LEU A 90 -7.45 5.47 -14.87
N GLY A 91 -6.29 4.91 -15.23
CA GLY A 91 -5.82 3.63 -14.70
C GLY A 91 -5.62 3.67 -13.18
N VAL A 92 -4.99 4.73 -12.66
CA VAL A 92 -4.79 4.91 -11.22
C VAL A 92 -6.12 5.09 -10.49
N LEU A 93 -7.03 5.91 -11.02
CA LEU A 93 -8.37 6.05 -10.47
C LEU A 93 -9.14 4.73 -10.49
N GLY A 94 -9.06 3.98 -11.59
CA GLY A 94 -9.67 2.66 -11.72
C GLY A 94 -9.11 1.66 -10.70
N ALA A 95 -7.79 1.65 -10.49
CA ALA A 95 -7.15 0.79 -9.49
C ALA A 95 -7.57 1.15 -8.06
N ILE A 96 -7.70 2.44 -7.74
CA ILE A 96 -8.19 2.91 -6.44
C ILE A 96 -9.64 2.47 -6.24
N LEU A 97 -10.50 2.65 -7.24
CA LEU A 97 -11.91 2.24 -7.17
C LEU A 97 -12.06 0.73 -7.04
N LEU A 98 -11.30 -0.06 -7.80
CA LEU A 98 -11.32 -1.53 -7.73
C LEU A 98 -10.84 -2.04 -6.36
N ASN A 99 -9.79 -1.43 -5.82
CA ASN A 99 -9.34 -1.73 -4.46
C ASN A 99 -10.41 -1.34 -3.43
N TRP A 100 -11.08 -0.20 -3.63
CA TRP A 100 -12.13 0.23 -2.71
C TRP A 100 -13.34 -0.69 -2.74
N THR A 101 -13.79 -1.14 -3.91
CA THR A 101 -14.88 -2.13 -4.02
C THR A 101 -14.49 -3.45 -3.36
N TRP A 102 -13.25 -3.90 -3.50
CA TRP A 102 -12.74 -5.07 -2.77
C TRP A 102 -12.86 -4.90 -1.26
N LEU A 103 -12.39 -3.77 -0.72
CA LEU A 103 -12.46 -3.48 0.71
C LEU A 103 -13.91 -3.39 1.22
N MET A 104 -14.82 -2.85 0.41
CA MET A 104 -16.25 -2.81 0.72
C MET A 104 -16.88 -4.19 0.84
N VAL A 105 -16.37 -5.19 0.12
CA VAL A 105 -16.85 -6.59 0.20
C VAL A 105 -16.13 -7.34 1.32
N ALA A 106 -14.83 -7.13 1.48
CA ALA A 106 -13.97 -7.90 2.40
C ALA A 106 -13.99 -7.40 3.86
N LEU A 107 -14.39 -6.15 4.12
CA LEU A 107 -14.43 -5.53 5.46
C LEU A 107 -15.84 -5.23 5.99
N ARG A 108 -16.88 -5.69 5.28
CA ARG A 108 -18.25 -5.83 5.83
C ARG A 108 -18.27 -6.95 6.84
#